data_AF-A0A8W8I5P0-F1
#
_entry.id   AF-A0A8W8I5P0-F1
#
_cell.length_a   1.000
_cell.length_b   1.000
_cell.length_c   1.000
_cell.angle_alpha   90.00
_cell.angle_beta   90.00
_cell.angle_gamma   90.00
#
_symmetry.space_group_name_H-M   'P 1'
#
loop_
_entity.id
_entity.type
_entity.pdbx_description
1 polymer ?
#
loop_
_entity_poly.entity_id
_entity_poly.type
_entity_poly.pdbx_seq_one_letter_code
_entity_poly.pdbx_strand_id
1 'polypeptide(L)'
;MDFNHAQEYWNSQAVLEAKKSCGVGYQNVRSPCNVFILDTSSSLGKDGFAQMKEMFSIIIDEYATQDIKENVAVIVCGRHTKFLRHYSSHYEDIKHSLDEVEFGGSSPLTAAFFLSLACVKYGGDRIHRIGAFCVHPRIIFISDGRPTSFTNLASAFVEDSPLDETENDTDHLLQLTRSIGKKTPIFCIPVGRNPDMTTLEFISGQSRGGKIVFASEARQFAKYSLNIRTASMLSFTMDNDCNDNERILTSLACKFPDKIFTEMDQKDIIDICLRKYLYQSVSSMKDEIEDKTESPHEEKYPQMPRLGSRVRRGRDWRYDDHDNYGPGTIVSHLKEGTLLVEWDNGIKSDYRFGTKSKCKNKYDVQLCSEPRILVSELIATGCLVTRGKDWIWGSQDGGAGNIGSVISVHSSGVVFVRWQHGLISNYKFGADGCFDLEISDPFSPEAIKFLQDHVKKTPFDSRDGAQVDVDESNNCTDGNSSSTINSLSEKNSESVKTSSFDSVNRPILHVTKGKYFKNNSVVENATPDIETDGPTFTCAMNQWWWKDCEGKWNPYSREVNERINKCYKRDPKSTVIVAIKDQSYRVVMAKNQQINQTTRDISEIKLVTNWSCP
;
A
#
# COMPACT_ATOMS: atom_id res chain seq x y z
N MET A 1 -15.72 -31.08 -26.96
CA MET A 1 -16.62 -30.15 -26.25
C MET A 1 -16.54 -28.82 -26.98
N ASP A 2 -17.59 -27.99 -27.04
CA ASP A 2 -17.41 -26.64 -27.60
C ASP A 2 -16.60 -25.75 -26.64
N PHE A 3 -16.13 -24.60 -27.13
CA PHE A 3 -15.27 -23.69 -26.38
C PHE A 3 -15.89 -23.21 -25.05
N ASN A 4 -17.16 -22.80 -25.07
CA ASN A 4 -17.85 -22.25 -23.91
C ASN A 4 -18.04 -23.31 -22.82
N HIS A 5 -18.48 -24.52 -23.21
CA HIS A 5 -18.63 -25.62 -22.28
C HIS A 5 -17.28 -26.06 -21.68
N ALA A 6 -16.19 -26.04 -22.45
CA ALA A 6 -14.86 -26.36 -21.95
C ALA A 6 -14.40 -25.32 -20.91
N GLN A 7 -14.61 -24.03 -21.18
CA GLN A 7 -14.32 -22.96 -20.23
C GLN A 7 -15.14 -23.10 -18.94
N GLU A 8 -16.44 -23.36 -19.03
CA GLU A 8 -17.31 -23.59 -17.87
C GLU A 8 -16.88 -24.83 -17.07
N TYR A 9 -16.51 -25.91 -17.75
CA TYR A 9 -16.00 -27.13 -17.12
C TYR A 9 -14.75 -26.84 -16.29
N TRP A 10 -13.70 -26.27 -16.90
CA TRP A 10 -12.43 -26.01 -16.21
C TRP A 10 -12.57 -24.98 -15.09
N ASN A 11 -13.43 -23.96 -15.28
CA ASN A 11 -13.76 -23.01 -14.23
C ASN A 11 -14.48 -23.69 -13.05
N SER A 12 -15.41 -24.61 -13.34
CA SER A 12 -16.09 -25.41 -12.31
C SER A 12 -15.11 -26.34 -11.58
N GLN A 13 -14.17 -26.96 -12.29
CA GLN A 13 -13.09 -27.74 -11.67
C GLN A 13 -12.24 -26.87 -10.74
N ALA A 14 -11.86 -25.66 -11.15
CA ALA A 14 -11.11 -24.74 -10.30
C ALA A 14 -11.87 -24.38 -9.01
N VAL A 15 -13.19 -24.18 -9.09
CA VAL A 15 -14.03 -23.94 -7.90
C VAL A 15 -14.08 -25.17 -6.98
N LEU A 16 -14.15 -26.38 -7.53
CA LEU A 16 -14.11 -27.63 -6.75
C LEU A 16 -12.75 -27.81 -6.06
N GLU A 17 -11.66 -27.57 -6.78
CA GLU A 17 -10.30 -27.66 -6.24
C GLU A 17 -10.05 -26.62 -5.14
N ALA A 18 -10.61 -25.41 -5.27
CA ALA A 18 -10.56 -24.41 -4.20
C ALA A 18 -11.26 -24.90 -2.92
N LYS A 19 -12.43 -25.56 -3.04
CA LYS A 19 -13.15 -26.13 -1.90
C LYS A 19 -12.35 -27.24 -1.22
N LYS A 20 -11.70 -28.11 -2.00
CA LYS A 20 -10.80 -29.15 -1.46
C LYS A 20 -9.64 -28.52 -0.69
N SER A 21 -9.02 -27.47 -1.23
CA SER A 21 -7.95 -26.74 -0.54
C SER A 21 -8.41 -26.08 0.77
N CYS A 22 -9.67 -25.67 0.91
CA CYS A 22 -10.22 -25.07 2.13
C CYS A 22 -10.62 -26.12 3.19
N GLY A 23 -10.91 -27.36 2.78
CA GLY A 23 -11.35 -28.44 3.68
C GLY A 23 -10.21 -29.14 4.43
N VAL A 24 -8.96 -28.97 3.96
CA VAL A 24 -7.78 -29.49 4.66
C VAL A 24 -7.29 -28.41 5.61
N GLY A 25 -7.54 -28.59 6.91
CA GLY A 25 -7.27 -27.63 7.99
C GLY A 25 -5.80 -27.31 8.21
N TYR A 26 -5.13 -26.70 7.23
CA TYR A 26 -3.80 -26.16 7.40
C TYR A 26 -3.86 -24.87 8.20
N GLN A 27 -3.22 -24.91 9.37
CA GLN A 27 -3.02 -23.75 10.24
C GLN A 27 -2.38 -22.62 9.44
N ASN A 28 -3.01 -21.45 9.53
CA ASN A 28 -2.62 -20.17 8.94
C ASN A 28 -1.19 -19.76 9.33
N VAL A 29 -0.18 -20.26 8.63
CA VAL A 29 1.07 -19.50 8.47
C VAL A 29 0.82 -18.58 7.27
N ARG A 30 0.52 -17.31 7.55
CA ARG A 30 0.50 -16.25 6.53
C ARG A 30 1.90 -16.21 5.93
N SER A 31 2.08 -16.86 4.79
CA SER A 31 3.33 -16.98 4.03
C SER A 31 3.05 -16.67 2.55
N PRO A 32 4.05 -16.21 1.78
CA PRO A 32 3.86 -16.00 0.36
C PRO A 32 3.46 -17.32 -0.33
N CYS A 33 2.61 -17.20 -1.34
CA CYS A 33 1.96 -18.33 -1.99
C CYS A 33 2.44 -18.41 -3.45
N ASN A 34 2.90 -19.58 -3.87
CA ASN A 34 3.41 -19.85 -5.22
C ASN A 34 2.64 -21.03 -5.82
N VAL A 35 2.15 -20.84 -7.04
CA VAL A 35 1.46 -21.85 -7.84
C VAL A 35 2.37 -22.25 -8.98
N PHE A 36 2.89 -23.47 -8.94
CA PHE A 36 3.66 -24.03 -10.04
C PHE A 36 2.72 -24.67 -11.05
N ILE A 37 2.85 -24.27 -12.31
CA ILE A 37 2.28 -24.98 -13.45
C ILE A 37 3.46 -25.65 -14.15
N LEU A 38 3.50 -26.97 -14.08
CA LEU A 38 4.57 -27.80 -14.63
C LEU A 38 4.07 -28.46 -15.90
N ASP A 39 4.66 -28.10 -17.02
CA ASP A 39 4.44 -28.78 -18.28
C ASP A 39 5.16 -30.14 -18.25
N THR A 40 4.43 -31.19 -18.59
CA THR A 40 4.88 -32.58 -18.65
C THR A 40 4.50 -33.22 -19.99
N SER A 41 4.10 -32.42 -20.96
CA SER A 41 3.63 -32.84 -22.27
C SER A 41 4.75 -33.36 -23.18
N SER A 42 4.37 -34.03 -24.28
CA SER A 42 5.32 -34.59 -25.24
C SER A 42 6.14 -33.52 -25.97
N SER A 43 5.69 -32.26 -26.04
CA SER A 43 6.38 -31.18 -26.77
C SER A 43 7.73 -30.80 -26.16
N LEU A 44 7.89 -30.96 -24.84
CA LEU A 44 9.15 -30.73 -24.13
C LEU A 44 10.28 -31.67 -24.58
N GLY A 45 9.93 -32.88 -25.01
CA GLY A 45 10.86 -33.99 -25.12
C GLY A 45 11.42 -34.44 -23.76
N LYS A 46 12.17 -35.55 -23.75
CA LYS A 46 12.75 -36.11 -22.52
C LYS A 46 13.71 -35.15 -21.83
N ASP A 47 14.50 -34.42 -22.63
CA ASP A 47 15.47 -33.44 -22.12
C ASP A 47 14.73 -32.25 -21.47
N GLY A 48 13.66 -31.74 -22.08
CA GLY A 48 12.86 -30.65 -21.53
C GLY A 48 12.11 -31.06 -20.25
N PHE A 49 11.61 -32.30 -20.19
CA PHE A 49 11.02 -32.84 -18.97
C PHE A 49 12.03 -32.94 -17.83
N ALA A 50 13.26 -33.39 -18.12
CA ALA A 50 14.34 -33.42 -17.14
C ALA A 50 14.70 -32.01 -16.65
N GLN A 51 14.83 -31.04 -17.58
CA GLN A 51 15.05 -29.63 -17.25
C GLN A 51 13.94 -29.06 -16.37
N MET A 52 12.67 -29.37 -16.66
CA MET A 52 11.54 -28.95 -15.84
C MET A 52 11.66 -29.48 -14.40
N LYS A 53 11.94 -30.79 -14.23
CA LYS A 53 12.13 -31.39 -12.91
C LYS A 53 13.32 -30.77 -12.17
N GLU A 54 14.41 -30.50 -12.87
CA GLU A 54 15.60 -29.87 -12.31
C GLU A 54 15.30 -28.44 -11.83
N MET A 55 14.66 -27.61 -12.67
CA MET A 55 14.32 -26.22 -12.31
C MET A 55 13.37 -26.15 -11.12
N PHE A 56 12.34 -27.01 -11.12
CA PHE A 56 11.44 -27.14 -9.98
C PHE A 56 12.20 -27.52 -8.71
N SER A 57 13.05 -28.55 -8.78
CA SER A 57 13.83 -29.02 -7.63
C SER A 57 14.78 -27.96 -7.08
N ILE A 58 15.49 -27.23 -7.95
CA ILE A 58 16.38 -26.13 -7.54
C ILE A 58 15.63 -25.08 -6.74
N ILE A 59 14.43 -24.69 -7.19
CA ILE A 59 13.63 -23.66 -6.52
C ILE A 59 13.12 -24.17 -5.17
N ILE A 60 12.58 -25.39 -5.13
CA ILE A 60 12.05 -25.98 -3.88
C ILE A 60 13.16 -26.21 -2.85
N ASP A 61 14.35 -26.66 -3.28
CA ASP A 61 15.50 -26.84 -2.39
C ASP A 61 15.98 -25.51 -1.81
N GLU A 62 15.98 -24.45 -2.61
CA GLU A 62 16.32 -23.11 -2.11
C GLU A 62 15.21 -22.51 -1.22
N TYR A 63 13.94 -22.87 -1.38
CA TYR A 63 12.91 -22.51 -0.40
C TYR A 63 13.13 -23.19 0.95
N ALA A 64 13.64 -24.43 0.97
CA ALA A 64 13.89 -25.18 2.20
C ALA A 64 15.04 -24.59 3.05
N THR A 65 15.97 -23.85 2.44
CA THR A 65 17.11 -23.24 3.16
C THR A 65 16.79 -21.86 3.76
N GLN A 66 15.66 -21.25 3.37
CA GLN A 66 15.33 -19.87 3.74
C GLN A 66 14.56 -19.75 5.06
N ASP A 67 14.74 -18.62 5.73
CA ASP A 67 13.98 -18.26 6.95
C ASP A 67 12.49 -18.02 6.67
N ILE A 68 12.16 -17.56 5.45
CA ILE A 68 10.77 -17.35 5.04
C ILE A 68 10.24 -18.65 4.43
N LYS A 69 9.26 -19.26 5.10
CA LYS A 69 8.50 -20.38 4.55
C LYS A 69 7.63 -19.91 3.38
N GLU A 70 7.76 -20.57 2.24
CA GLU A 70 6.92 -20.43 1.06
C GLU A 70 5.83 -21.51 1.03
N ASN A 71 4.60 -21.12 0.69
CA ASN A 71 3.51 -22.06 0.42
C ASN A 71 3.49 -22.39 -1.07
N VAL A 72 3.51 -23.68 -1.41
CA VAL A 72 3.62 -24.17 -2.79
C VAL A 72 2.43 -25.05 -3.15
N ALA A 73 1.73 -24.70 -4.23
CA ALA A 73 0.79 -25.58 -4.91
C ALA A 73 1.36 -26.01 -6.26
N VAL A 74 1.05 -27.22 -6.72
CA VAL A 74 1.60 -27.80 -7.95
C VAL A 74 0.47 -28.31 -8.83
N ILE A 75 0.42 -27.82 -10.06
CA ILE A 75 -0.46 -28.25 -11.14
C ILE A 75 0.44 -28.85 -12.23
N VAL A 76 0.11 -30.04 -12.70
CA VAL A 76 0.78 -30.67 -13.85
C VAL A 76 -0.10 -30.51 -15.09
N CYS A 77 0.52 -30.34 -16.26
CA CYS A 77 -0.14 -30.21 -17.55
C CYS A 77 0.58 -31.07 -18.59
N GLY A 78 -0.12 -32.08 -19.10
CA GLY A 78 0.44 -33.07 -20.03
C GLY A 78 -0.62 -34.13 -20.28
N ARG A 79 -0.22 -35.41 -20.23
CA ARG A 79 -1.10 -36.59 -20.22
C ARG A 79 -2.27 -36.43 -19.23
N HIS A 80 -1.99 -35.83 -18.09
CA HIS A 80 -3.02 -35.41 -17.14
C HIS A 80 -2.85 -33.93 -16.80
N THR A 81 -3.97 -33.19 -16.83
CA THR A 81 -4.02 -31.81 -16.35
C THR A 81 -4.80 -31.75 -15.05
N LYS A 82 -4.09 -31.64 -13.92
CA LYS A 82 -4.68 -31.74 -12.57
C LYS A 82 -3.80 -31.08 -11.51
N PHE A 83 -4.39 -30.84 -10.34
CA PHE A 83 -3.60 -30.59 -9.13
C PHE A 83 -2.84 -31.85 -8.74
N LEU A 84 -1.52 -31.71 -8.63
CA LEU A 84 -0.65 -32.72 -8.04
C LEU A 84 -0.58 -32.53 -6.52
N ARG A 85 -0.49 -31.28 -6.06
CA ARG A 85 -0.52 -30.89 -4.65
C ARG A 85 -1.22 -29.55 -4.47
N HIS A 86 -2.08 -29.45 -3.47
CA HIS A 86 -2.54 -28.15 -2.96
C HIS A 86 -1.44 -27.51 -2.11
N TYR A 87 -1.65 -26.25 -1.71
CA TYR A 87 -0.67 -25.47 -0.95
C TYR A 87 -0.13 -26.22 0.27
N SER A 88 1.19 -26.38 0.32
CA SER A 88 1.94 -26.94 1.44
C SER A 88 3.31 -26.24 1.55
N SER A 89 3.92 -26.29 2.73
CA SER A 89 5.30 -25.89 2.98
C SER A 89 6.20 -27.07 3.39
N HIS A 90 5.73 -28.30 3.14
CA HIS A 90 6.48 -29.55 3.31
C HIS A 90 7.19 -29.88 1.99
N TYR A 91 8.41 -29.38 1.84
CA TYR A 91 9.13 -29.37 0.57
C TYR A 91 9.53 -30.76 0.09
N GLU A 92 9.89 -31.66 1.01
CA GLU A 92 10.20 -33.06 0.72
C GLU A 92 9.01 -33.79 0.09
N ASP A 93 7.82 -33.66 0.68
CA ASP A 93 6.58 -34.26 0.15
C ASP A 93 6.19 -33.68 -1.20
N ILE A 94 6.42 -32.38 -1.40
CA ILE A 94 6.19 -31.70 -2.66
C ILE A 94 7.12 -32.24 -3.74
N LYS A 95 8.42 -32.42 -3.44
CA LYS A 95 9.38 -33.01 -4.40
C LYS A 95 9.01 -34.45 -4.74
N HIS A 96 8.72 -35.27 -3.74
CA HIS A 96 8.32 -36.67 -3.96
C HIS A 96 7.05 -36.82 -4.79
N SER A 97 6.15 -35.83 -4.77
CA SER A 97 4.96 -35.87 -5.63
C SER A 97 5.30 -35.91 -7.13
N LEU A 98 6.50 -35.45 -7.52
CA LEU A 98 6.95 -35.44 -8.91
C LEU A 98 7.53 -36.77 -9.40
N ASP A 99 7.78 -37.72 -8.49
CA ASP A 99 8.34 -39.04 -8.81
C ASP A 99 7.33 -39.88 -9.61
N GLU A 100 6.04 -39.75 -9.31
CA GLU A 100 4.93 -40.48 -9.94
C GLU A 100 4.36 -39.77 -11.19
N VAL A 101 4.92 -38.63 -11.57
CA VAL A 101 4.39 -37.84 -12.70
C VAL A 101 4.81 -38.44 -14.03
N GLU A 102 3.81 -38.81 -14.83
CA GLU A 102 3.99 -39.33 -16.17
C GLU A 102 4.33 -38.23 -17.18
N PHE A 103 5.30 -38.52 -18.04
CA PHE A 103 5.69 -37.68 -19.16
C PHE A 103 4.90 -38.07 -20.43
N GLY A 104 4.49 -37.06 -21.19
CA GLY A 104 3.90 -37.18 -22.51
C GLY A 104 2.50 -36.60 -22.61
N GLY A 105 1.80 -36.84 -23.72
CA GLY A 105 0.46 -36.33 -24.00
C GLY A 105 0.42 -34.87 -24.50
N SER A 106 -0.79 -34.35 -24.67
CA SER A 106 -1.06 -32.96 -25.10
C SER A 106 -0.65 -31.93 -24.05
N SER A 107 -0.45 -30.67 -24.45
CA SER A 107 -0.17 -29.53 -23.56
C SER A 107 -1.37 -28.56 -23.44
N PRO A 108 -2.49 -28.90 -22.78
CA PRO A 108 -3.64 -28.01 -22.67
C PRO A 108 -3.40 -26.91 -21.62
N LEU A 109 -2.42 -26.04 -21.88
CA LEU A 109 -1.95 -25.00 -20.94
C LEU A 109 -3.08 -24.09 -20.45
N THR A 110 -4.05 -23.77 -21.30
CA THR A 110 -5.23 -22.97 -20.94
C THR A 110 -6.04 -23.63 -19.82
N ALA A 111 -6.18 -24.97 -19.83
CA ALA A 111 -6.82 -25.70 -18.74
C ALA A 111 -6.04 -25.61 -17.43
N ALA A 112 -4.70 -25.70 -17.49
CA ALA A 112 -3.85 -25.57 -16.31
C ALA A 112 -3.94 -24.16 -15.69
N PHE A 113 -4.01 -23.12 -16.51
CA PHE A 113 -4.26 -21.76 -16.04
C PHE A 113 -5.67 -21.57 -15.46
N PHE A 114 -6.71 -22.23 -16.01
CA PHE A 114 -8.02 -22.25 -15.36
C PHE A 114 -7.96 -22.90 -13.97
N LEU A 115 -7.29 -24.04 -13.82
CA LEU A 115 -7.09 -24.68 -12.51
C LEU A 115 -6.36 -23.76 -11.52
N SER A 116 -5.41 -22.94 -11.99
CA SER A 116 -4.71 -21.97 -11.14
C SER A 116 -5.64 -20.95 -10.48
N LEU A 117 -6.83 -20.68 -11.06
CA LEU A 117 -7.85 -19.82 -10.45
C LEU A 117 -8.34 -20.34 -9.09
N ALA A 118 -8.24 -21.64 -8.84
CA ALA A 118 -8.52 -22.23 -7.53
C ALA A 118 -7.64 -21.59 -6.44
N CYS A 119 -6.39 -21.30 -6.79
CA CYS A 119 -5.37 -20.75 -5.90
C CYS A 119 -5.41 -19.22 -5.81
N VAL A 120 -5.70 -18.53 -6.92
CA VAL A 120 -5.55 -17.06 -7.01
C VAL A 120 -6.86 -16.27 -6.97
N LYS A 121 -8.01 -16.92 -7.22
CA LYS A 121 -9.32 -16.27 -7.27
C LYS A 121 -10.32 -16.86 -6.27
N TYR A 122 -10.49 -18.18 -6.29
CA TYR A 122 -11.55 -18.86 -5.52
C TYR A 122 -11.11 -19.29 -4.11
N GLY A 123 -9.81 -19.42 -3.87
CA GLY A 123 -9.23 -19.88 -2.61
C GLY A 123 -9.16 -18.83 -1.49
N GLY A 124 -9.90 -17.71 -1.57
CA GLY A 124 -9.88 -16.59 -0.63
C GLY A 124 -8.76 -15.57 -0.90
N ASP A 125 -8.72 -14.50 -0.10
CA ASP A 125 -7.62 -13.52 -0.16
C ASP A 125 -6.35 -14.13 0.42
N ARG A 126 -5.42 -14.48 -0.48
CA ARG A 126 -4.11 -15.04 -0.16
C ARG A 126 -2.98 -14.03 -0.32
N ILE A 127 -3.31 -12.73 -0.30
CA ILE A 127 -2.31 -11.67 -0.26
C ILE A 127 -1.54 -11.76 1.06
N HIS A 128 -0.23 -11.93 0.96
CA HIS A 128 0.67 -11.97 2.10
C HIS A 128 1.29 -10.59 2.32
N ARG A 129 1.24 -10.08 3.55
CA ARG A 129 1.85 -8.78 3.89
C ARG A 129 3.27 -8.99 4.39
N ILE A 130 4.24 -8.38 3.71
CA ILE A 130 5.66 -8.33 4.13
C ILE A 130 6.02 -6.87 4.40
N GLY A 131 5.97 -6.47 5.68
CA GLY A 131 6.07 -5.05 6.04
C GLY A 131 4.94 -4.24 5.39
N ALA A 132 5.29 -3.17 4.68
CA ALA A 132 4.33 -2.35 3.93
C ALA A 132 3.85 -2.98 2.60
N PHE A 133 4.46 -4.10 2.17
CA PHE A 133 4.21 -4.68 0.85
C PHE A 133 3.11 -5.73 0.89
N CYS A 134 2.17 -5.63 -0.05
CA CYS A 134 1.14 -6.61 -0.34
C CYS A 134 1.64 -7.54 -1.46
N VAL A 135 2.08 -8.73 -1.07
CA VAL A 135 2.59 -9.77 -1.98
C VAL A 135 1.43 -10.66 -2.41
N HIS A 136 1.07 -10.57 -3.68
CA HIS A 136 0.06 -11.43 -4.28
C HIS A 136 0.62 -12.84 -4.49
N PRO A 137 -0.26 -13.87 -4.54
CA PRO A 137 0.15 -15.19 -5.02
C PRO A 137 0.87 -15.08 -6.37
N ARG A 138 1.90 -15.90 -6.59
CA ARG A 138 2.68 -15.91 -7.82
C ARG A 138 2.39 -17.16 -8.62
N ILE A 139 2.28 -17.05 -9.94
CA ILE A 139 2.28 -18.21 -10.82
C ILE A 139 3.69 -18.39 -11.38
N ILE A 140 4.25 -19.59 -11.22
CA ILE A 140 5.54 -19.99 -11.77
C ILE A 140 5.23 -21.04 -12.83
N PHE A 141 5.38 -20.64 -14.09
CA PHE A 141 5.01 -21.44 -15.24
C PHE A 141 6.28 -22.00 -15.91
N ILE A 142 6.46 -23.32 -15.85
CA ILE A 142 7.62 -24.02 -16.41
C ILE A 142 7.16 -24.82 -17.63
N SER A 143 7.46 -24.35 -18.84
CA SER A 143 6.96 -24.92 -20.10
C SER A 143 7.80 -24.46 -21.29
N ASP A 144 7.62 -25.11 -22.44
CA ASP A 144 8.08 -24.64 -23.74
C ASP A 144 7.12 -23.62 -24.38
N GLY A 145 5.97 -23.33 -23.76
CA GLY A 145 5.03 -22.31 -24.21
C GLY A 145 4.16 -22.70 -25.40
N ARG A 146 4.00 -24.00 -25.70
CA ARG A 146 3.26 -24.50 -26.87
C ARG A 146 1.90 -25.09 -26.50
N PRO A 147 0.81 -24.30 -26.48
CA PRO A 147 -0.49 -24.81 -26.09
C PRO A 147 -1.10 -25.73 -27.15
N THR A 148 -1.85 -26.71 -26.68
CA THR A 148 -2.76 -27.55 -27.48
C THR A 148 -4.19 -27.38 -26.98
N SER A 149 -5.16 -27.89 -27.74
CA SER A 149 -6.57 -27.68 -27.41
C SER A 149 -6.99 -28.18 -26.04
N PHE A 150 -7.55 -27.26 -25.24
CA PHE A 150 -8.13 -27.55 -23.93
C PHE A 150 -9.59 -28.04 -23.99
N THR A 151 -10.18 -28.07 -25.18
CA THR A 151 -11.58 -28.48 -25.44
C THR A 151 -11.73 -29.98 -25.63
N ASN A 152 -10.62 -30.67 -25.91
CA ASN A 152 -10.60 -32.10 -26.17
C ASN A 152 -10.28 -32.88 -24.88
N LEU A 153 -11.29 -33.08 -24.04
CA LEU A 153 -11.15 -33.89 -22.82
C LEU A 153 -10.90 -35.38 -23.12
N ALA A 154 -11.13 -35.83 -24.35
CA ALA A 154 -10.99 -37.23 -24.78
C ALA A 154 -9.57 -37.58 -25.27
N SER A 155 -8.73 -36.59 -25.60
CA SER A 155 -7.33 -36.83 -26.02
C SER A 155 -6.44 -37.32 -24.87
N ALA A 156 -6.90 -37.24 -23.62
CA ALA A 156 -6.21 -37.83 -22.46
C ALA A 156 -6.06 -39.37 -22.58
N PHE A 157 -6.77 -40.02 -23.51
CA PHE A 157 -6.75 -41.47 -23.74
C PHE A 157 -6.17 -41.88 -25.11
N VAL A 158 -5.67 -40.96 -25.93
CA VAL A 158 -5.13 -41.25 -27.27
C VAL A 158 -3.60 -41.13 -27.23
N GLU A 159 -2.90 -42.15 -27.73
CA GLU A 159 -1.43 -42.21 -27.84
C GLU A 159 -0.85 -41.01 -28.60
N ASP A 160 0.44 -40.74 -28.33
CA ASP A 160 1.34 -39.67 -28.80
C ASP A 160 1.24 -39.29 -30.30
N SER A 161 0.09 -38.83 -30.75
CA SER A 161 -0.03 -38.07 -31.99
C SER A 161 0.45 -36.65 -31.69
N PRO A 162 1.35 -36.07 -32.51
CA PRO A 162 1.65 -34.65 -32.42
C PRO A 162 0.33 -33.91 -32.66
N LEU A 163 -0.26 -33.38 -31.60
CA LEU A 163 -1.41 -32.51 -31.70
C LEU A 163 -0.86 -31.14 -32.05
N ASP A 164 -1.18 -30.68 -33.26
CA ASP A 164 -0.72 -29.40 -33.76
C ASP A 164 -1.28 -28.26 -32.90
N GLU A 165 -0.38 -27.38 -32.47
CA GLU A 165 -0.70 -26.08 -31.89
C GLU A 165 -1.51 -25.27 -32.92
N THR A 166 -2.66 -24.72 -32.50
CA THR A 166 -3.45 -23.83 -33.34
C THR A 166 -3.34 -22.39 -32.84
N GLU A 167 -3.44 -21.42 -33.76
CA GLU A 167 -3.44 -19.99 -33.41
C GLU A 167 -4.54 -19.64 -32.39
N ASN A 168 -5.68 -20.34 -32.47
CA ASN A 168 -6.78 -20.21 -31.51
C ASN A 168 -6.40 -20.68 -30.10
N ASP A 169 -5.62 -21.77 -29.97
CA ASP A 169 -5.21 -22.28 -28.66
C ASP A 169 -4.28 -21.29 -27.95
N THR A 170 -3.39 -20.66 -28.70
CA THR A 170 -2.51 -19.60 -28.22
C THR A 170 -3.31 -18.36 -27.82
N ASP A 171 -4.24 -17.88 -28.66
CA ASP A 171 -5.10 -16.74 -28.32
C ASP A 171 -5.90 -16.96 -27.03
N HIS A 172 -6.50 -18.14 -26.86
CA HIS A 172 -7.23 -18.49 -25.63
C HIS A 172 -6.33 -18.47 -24.38
N LEU A 173 -5.10 -19.00 -24.49
CA LEU A 173 -4.12 -18.95 -23.40
C LEU A 173 -3.74 -17.51 -23.06
N LEU A 174 -3.45 -16.69 -24.08
CA LEU A 174 -3.04 -15.29 -23.89
C LEU A 174 -4.17 -14.45 -23.28
N GLN A 175 -5.42 -14.63 -23.69
CA GLN A 175 -6.58 -13.95 -23.11
C GLN A 175 -6.77 -14.27 -21.62
N LEU A 176 -6.68 -15.56 -21.25
CA LEU A 176 -6.84 -15.99 -19.86
C LEU A 176 -5.69 -15.50 -18.98
N THR A 177 -4.45 -15.67 -19.45
CA THR A 177 -3.25 -15.23 -18.71
C THR A 177 -3.21 -13.71 -18.57
N ARG A 178 -3.72 -12.94 -19.53
CA ARG A 178 -3.91 -11.50 -19.40
C ARG A 178 -4.85 -11.13 -18.28
N SER A 179 -5.99 -11.82 -18.19
CA SER A 179 -7.00 -11.61 -17.14
C SER A 179 -6.44 -11.91 -15.75
N ILE A 180 -5.75 -13.04 -15.59
CA ILE A 180 -5.07 -13.45 -14.36
C ILE A 180 -3.93 -12.47 -14.00
N GLY A 181 -3.15 -12.10 -15.01
CA GLY A 181 -1.96 -11.26 -14.94
C GLY A 181 -2.22 -9.84 -14.44
N LYS A 182 -3.46 -9.32 -14.55
CA LYS A 182 -3.85 -8.00 -13.99
C LYS A 182 -3.56 -7.87 -12.50
N LYS A 183 -3.64 -8.99 -11.75
CA LYS A 183 -3.43 -9.01 -10.29
C LYS A 183 -2.28 -9.91 -9.86
N THR A 184 -2.06 -10.99 -10.60
CA THR A 184 -1.15 -12.07 -10.20
C THR A 184 0.10 -12.01 -11.08
N PRO A 185 1.31 -11.85 -10.52
CA PRO A 185 2.53 -11.97 -11.30
C PRO A 185 2.67 -13.38 -11.87
N ILE A 186 3.03 -13.49 -13.16
CA ILE A 186 3.31 -14.74 -13.85
C ILE A 186 4.79 -14.74 -14.25
N PHE A 187 5.56 -15.66 -13.68
CA PHE A 187 6.96 -15.89 -14.02
C PHE A 187 7.05 -17.10 -14.94
N CYS A 188 7.68 -16.95 -16.10
CA CYS A 188 7.83 -18.04 -17.06
C CYS A 188 9.28 -18.55 -17.03
N ILE A 189 9.47 -19.86 -16.89
CA ILE A 189 10.75 -20.54 -16.98
C ILE A 189 10.73 -21.39 -18.26
N PRO A 190 11.43 -20.96 -19.32
CA PRO A 190 11.47 -21.69 -20.58
C PRO A 190 12.25 -22.99 -20.41
N VAL A 191 11.68 -24.10 -20.87
CA VAL A 191 12.31 -25.43 -20.87
C VAL A 191 12.12 -26.12 -22.22
N GLY A 192 12.94 -27.14 -22.49
CA GLY A 192 12.91 -27.88 -23.76
C GLY A 192 13.87 -27.31 -24.80
N ARG A 193 13.93 -27.96 -25.97
CA ARG A 193 14.94 -27.63 -27.00
C ARG A 193 14.65 -26.34 -27.74
N ASN A 194 13.38 -26.03 -27.96
CA ASN A 194 12.95 -24.85 -28.72
C ASN A 194 11.68 -24.25 -28.10
N PRO A 195 11.78 -23.67 -26.89
CA PRO A 195 10.67 -22.98 -26.26
C PRO A 195 10.19 -21.83 -27.15
N ASP A 196 8.88 -21.67 -27.28
CA ASP A 196 8.27 -20.49 -27.87
C ASP A 196 8.41 -19.31 -26.92
N MET A 197 9.55 -18.62 -27.05
CA MET A 197 9.86 -17.43 -26.29
C MET A 197 8.84 -16.31 -26.52
N THR A 198 8.21 -16.23 -27.69
CA THR A 198 7.22 -15.18 -28.00
C THR A 198 6.02 -15.30 -27.07
N THR A 199 5.46 -16.51 -26.97
CA THR A 199 4.32 -16.79 -26.10
C THR A 199 4.69 -16.60 -24.63
N LEU A 200 5.84 -17.11 -24.19
CA LEU A 200 6.29 -17.01 -22.80
C LEU A 200 6.59 -15.56 -22.37
N GLU A 201 7.23 -14.77 -23.24
CA GLU A 201 7.50 -13.35 -23.01
C GLU A 201 6.20 -12.54 -22.97
N PHE A 202 5.25 -12.84 -23.86
CA PHE A 202 3.94 -12.19 -23.84
C PHE A 202 3.18 -12.48 -22.53
N ILE A 203 3.10 -13.75 -22.11
CA ILE A 203 2.43 -14.17 -20.88
C ILE A 203 3.03 -13.47 -19.65
N SER A 204 4.36 -13.48 -19.53
CA SER A 204 5.03 -12.89 -18.38
C SER A 204 5.00 -11.36 -18.41
N GLY A 205 5.29 -10.75 -19.56
CA GLY A 205 5.37 -9.30 -19.75
C GLY A 205 4.03 -8.57 -19.62
N GLN A 206 2.91 -9.22 -19.95
CA GLN A 206 1.57 -8.64 -19.72
C GLN A 206 1.09 -8.77 -18.26
N SER A 207 1.76 -9.59 -17.45
CA SER A 207 1.39 -9.81 -16.05
C SER A 207 2.07 -8.81 -15.13
N ARG A 208 1.40 -8.46 -14.02
CA ARG A 208 1.84 -7.47 -13.05
C ARG A 208 3.12 -7.92 -12.35
N GLY A 209 4.28 -7.46 -12.82
CA GLY A 209 5.59 -7.81 -12.25
C GLY A 209 6.12 -9.18 -12.66
N GLY A 210 5.53 -9.80 -13.69
CA GLY A 210 6.07 -11.02 -14.28
C GLY A 210 7.34 -10.75 -15.08
N LYS A 211 8.12 -11.80 -15.28
CA LYS A 211 9.32 -11.83 -16.13
C LYS A 211 9.66 -13.25 -16.56
N ILE A 212 10.49 -13.37 -17.59
CA ILE A 212 11.21 -14.60 -17.87
C ILE A 212 12.24 -14.84 -16.77
N VAL A 213 12.37 -16.08 -16.32
CA VAL A 213 13.39 -16.54 -15.38
C VAL A 213 14.19 -17.62 -16.09
N PHE A 214 15.46 -17.34 -16.39
CA PHE A 214 16.32 -18.33 -17.05
C PHE A 214 16.79 -19.39 -16.06
N ALA A 215 17.19 -20.55 -16.58
CA ALA A 215 17.64 -21.67 -15.75
C ALA A 215 18.78 -21.29 -14.79
N SER A 216 19.73 -20.47 -15.25
CA SER A 216 20.82 -19.95 -14.42
C SER A 216 20.37 -19.05 -13.28
N GLU A 217 19.18 -18.46 -13.37
CA GLU A 217 18.61 -17.53 -12.40
C GLU A 217 17.61 -18.22 -11.45
N ALA A 218 17.24 -19.49 -11.68
CA ALA A 218 16.19 -20.18 -10.92
C ALA A 218 16.46 -20.17 -9.40
N ARG A 219 17.71 -20.43 -8.98
CA ARG A 219 18.11 -20.35 -7.57
C ARG A 219 17.98 -18.94 -7.01
N GLN A 220 18.37 -17.93 -7.78
CA GLN A 220 18.24 -16.53 -7.33
C GLN A 220 16.76 -16.13 -7.23
N PHE A 221 15.94 -16.54 -8.20
CA PHE A 221 14.51 -16.33 -8.19
C PHE A 221 13.84 -16.96 -6.95
N ALA A 222 14.30 -18.10 -6.48
CA ALA A 222 13.79 -18.69 -5.25
C ALA A 222 14.01 -17.80 -4.00
N LYS A 223 14.97 -16.86 -4.02
CA LYS A 223 15.17 -15.87 -2.95
C LYS A 223 14.26 -14.65 -3.06
N TYR A 224 13.34 -14.61 -4.02
CA TYR A 224 12.58 -13.40 -4.33
C TYR A 224 11.76 -12.87 -3.14
N SER A 225 11.11 -13.72 -2.34
CA SER A 225 10.42 -13.24 -1.12
C SER A 225 11.37 -12.75 -0.04
N LEU A 226 12.55 -13.35 0.10
CA LEU A 226 13.58 -12.87 1.02
C LEU A 226 14.08 -11.48 0.61
N ASN A 227 14.28 -11.26 -0.70
CA ASN A 227 14.66 -9.97 -1.25
C ASN A 227 13.52 -8.94 -1.10
N ILE A 228 12.26 -9.35 -1.26
CA ILE A 228 11.07 -8.52 -0.97
C ILE A 228 11.02 -8.11 0.50
N ARG A 229 11.27 -9.04 1.45
CA ARG A 229 11.33 -8.74 2.88
C ARG A 229 12.45 -7.78 3.21
N THR A 230 13.61 -7.96 2.57
CA THR A 230 14.74 -7.06 2.75
C THR A 230 14.38 -5.65 2.25
N ALA A 231 13.84 -5.54 1.04
CA ALA A 231 13.40 -4.27 0.44
C ALA A 231 12.35 -3.55 1.28
N SER A 232 11.38 -4.27 1.85
CA SER A 232 10.31 -3.66 2.65
C SER A 232 10.79 -3.08 3.99
N MET A 233 11.98 -3.44 4.45
CA MET A 233 12.62 -2.93 5.67
C MET A 233 13.49 -1.68 5.43
N LEU A 234 13.74 -1.32 4.17
CA LEU A 234 14.57 -0.16 3.82
C LEU A 234 13.80 1.15 3.99
N SER A 235 14.53 2.20 4.36
CA SER A 235 14.00 3.55 4.54
C SER A 235 14.79 4.51 3.66
N PHE A 236 14.15 5.05 2.63
CA PHE A 236 14.73 5.95 1.65
C PHE A 236 13.63 6.78 0.96
N THR A 237 14.03 7.89 0.33
CA THR A 237 13.15 8.74 -0.50
C THR A 237 13.52 8.54 -1.96
N MET A 238 12.52 8.39 -2.83
CA MET A 238 12.72 8.38 -4.28
C MET A 238 12.63 9.81 -4.80
N ASP A 239 13.70 10.29 -5.42
CA ASP A 239 13.76 11.64 -5.99
C ASP A 239 13.79 11.62 -7.53
N ASN A 240 13.88 10.45 -8.17
CA ASN A 240 13.95 10.26 -9.63
C ASN A 240 15.07 11.09 -10.29
N ASP A 241 16.18 11.26 -9.59
CA ASP A 241 17.32 12.11 -9.98
C ASP A 241 18.55 11.29 -10.44
N CYS A 242 18.32 10.04 -10.86
CA CYS A 242 19.32 9.04 -11.23
C CYS A 242 20.19 8.50 -10.08
N ASN A 243 20.08 9.02 -8.85
CA ASN A 243 20.85 8.53 -7.69
C ASN A 243 20.06 7.59 -6.78
N ASP A 244 18.85 7.21 -7.17
CA ASP A 244 17.96 6.35 -6.38
C ASP A 244 18.57 4.98 -6.06
N ASN A 245 19.33 4.40 -6.99
CA ASN A 245 20.05 3.15 -6.76
C ASN A 245 21.07 3.28 -5.62
N GLU A 246 21.85 4.37 -5.60
CA GLU A 246 22.83 4.63 -4.55
C GLU A 246 22.16 4.86 -3.20
N ARG A 247 21.02 5.56 -3.18
CA ARG A 247 20.22 5.74 -1.95
C ARG A 247 19.72 4.41 -1.41
N ILE A 248 19.22 3.52 -2.28
CA ILE A 248 18.74 2.18 -1.90
C ILE A 248 19.90 1.35 -1.34
N LEU A 249 21.05 1.32 -2.03
CA LEU A 249 22.23 0.59 -1.58
C LEU A 249 22.78 1.12 -0.26
N THR A 250 22.79 2.45 -0.09
CA THR A 250 23.19 3.09 1.17
C THR A 250 22.23 2.70 2.30
N SER A 251 20.91 2.72 2.04
CA SER A 251 19.90 2.27 3.01
C SER A 251 20.08 0.79 3.37
N LEU A 252 20.39 -0.06 2.39
CA LEU A 252 20.64 -1.49 2.56
C LEU A 252 21.86 -1.75 3.46
N ALA A 253 22.99 -1.09 3.17
CA ALA A 253 24.22 -1.22 3.95
C ALA A 253 24.04 -0.70 5.38
N CYS A 254 23.35 0.43 5.57
CA CYS A 254 23.07 0.98 6.89
C CYS A 254 22.12 0.10 7.71
N LYS A 255 21.12 -0.53 7.07
CA LYS A 255 20.11 -1.36 7.76
C LYS A 255 20.66 -2.74 8.15
N PHE A 256 21.58 -3.28 7.36
CA PHE A 256 22.12 -4.62 7.52
C PHE A 256 23.66 -4.64 7.43
N PRO A 257 24.37 -4.03 8.40
CA PRO A 257 25.84 -3.87 8.33
C PRO A 257 26.59 -5.21 8.34
N ASP A 258 26.04 -6.23 9.00
CA ASP A 258 26.69 -7.53 9.16
C ASP A 258 26.29 -8.56 8.08
N LYS A 259 25.37 -8.22 7.18
CA LYS A 259 24.84 -9.14 6.16
C LYS A 259 25.50 -8.88 4.81
N ILE A 260 26.07 -9.93 4.22
CA ILE A 260 26.63 -9.89 2.87
C ILE A 260 25.53 -10.19 1.86
N PHE A 261 25.30 -9.27 0.92
CA PHE A 261 24.39 -9.43 -0.21
C PHE A 261 25.19 -9.65 -1.48
N THR A 262 24.80 -10.64 -2.29
CA THR A 262 25.39 -10.83 -3.62
C THR A 262 24.97 -9.71 -4.56
N GLU A 263 25.69 -9.52 -5.67
CA GLU A 263 25.30 -8.54 -6.71
C GLU A 263 23.88 -8.81 -7.24
N MET A 264 23.48 -10.08 -7.35
CA MET A 264 22.13 -10.46 -7.75
C MET A 264 21.08 -10.10 -6.70
N ASP A 265 21.38 -10.30 -5.40
CA ASP A 265 20.47 -9.88 -4.32
C ASP A 265 20.28 -8.37 -4.33
N GLN A 266 21.36 -7.61 -4.49
CA GLN A 266 21.32 -6.15 -4.58
C GLN A 266 20.47 -5.70 -5.77
N LYS A 267 20.67 -6.30 -6.95
CA LYS A 267 19.89 -6.01 -8.16
C LYS A 267 18.41 -6.29 -7.98
N ASP A 268 18.05 -7.43 -7.39
CA ASP A 268 16.65 -7.77 -7.10
C ASP A 268 16.04 -6.78 -6.11
N ILE A 269 16.73 -6.47 -5.02
CA ILE A 269 16.26 -5.52 -3.99
C ILE A 269 16.03 -4.13 -4.59
N ILE A 270 16.96 -3.67 -5.44
CA ILE A 270 16.81 -2.40 -6.18
C ILE A 270 15.57 -2.45 -7.07
N ASP A 271 15.41 -3.48 -7.91
CA ASP A 271 14.26 -3.59 -8.81
C ASP A 271 12.92 -3.62 -8.04
N ILE A 272 12.87 -4.35 -6.92
CA ILE A 272 11.72 -4.39 -6.02
C ILE A 272 11.41 -3.01 -5.44
N CYS A 273 12.44 -2.27 -5.02
CA CYS A 273 12.30 -0.92 -4.46
C CYS A 273 11.80 0.08 -5.52
N LEU A 274 12.38 0.07 -6.72
CA LEU A 274 11.97 0.91 -7.84
C LEU A 274 10.53 0.60 -8.28
N ARG A 275 10.13 -0.67 -8.21
CA ARG A 275 8.77 -1.13 -8.57
C ARG A 275 7.86 -1.31 -7.36
N LYS A 276 8.06 -0.55 -6.29
CA LYS A 276 7.27 -0.64 -5.04
C LYS A 276 5.75 -0.53 -5.28
N TYR A 277 5.32 0.19 -6.31
CA TYR A 277 3.91 0.30 -6.71
C TYR A 277 3.25 -1.06 -7.04
N LEU A 278 4.01 -2.05 -7.52
CA LEU A 278 3.50 -3.39 -7.78
C LEU A 278 3.03 -4.10 -6.52
N TYR A 279 3.60 -3.74 -5.36
CA TYR A 279 3.31 -4.32 -4.05
C TYR A 279 2.38 -3.45 -3.20
N GLN A 280 1.75 -2.43 -3.77
CA GLN A 280 0.68 -1.68 -3.10
C GLN A 280 -0.66 -2.41 -3.23
N SER A 281 -1.57 -2.15 -2.28
CA SER A 281 -2.91 -2.75 -2.30
C SER A 281 -3.63 -2.47 -3.62
N VAL A 282 -4.12 -3.53 -4.28
CA VAL A 282 -4.83 -3.45 -5.57
C VAL A 282 -6.18 -2.74 -5.46
N SER A 283 -6.65 -2.43 -4.24
CA SER A 283 -7.75 -1.48 -4.01
C SER A 283 -7.48 -0.10 -4.63
N SER A 284 -6.23 0.23 -4.92
CA SER A 284 -5.81 1.48 -5.58
C SER A 284 -5.82 1.43 -7.11
N MET A 285 -6.03 0.26 -7.74
CA MET A 285 -5.99 0.08 -9.21
C MET A 285 -7.33 -0.39 -9.81
N LYS A 286 -8.40 -0.44 -8.99
CA LYS A 286 -9.75 -0.71 -9.53
C LYS A 286 -10.31 0.46 -10.35
N ASP A 287 -9.67 1.63 -10.32
CA ASP A 287 -10.16 2.84 -10.97
C ASP A 287 -9.86 2.92 -12.48
N GLU A 288 -9.21 1.92 -13.11
CA GLU A 288 -8.85 2.01 -14.55
C GLU A 288 -9.37 0.88 -15.46
N ILE A 289 -9.94 -0.23 -14.96
CA ILE A 289 -10.28 -1.40 -15.84
C ILE A 289 -11.71 -1.98 -15.63
N GLU A 290 -12.57 -1.39 -14.80
CA GLU A 290 -14.01 -1.73 -14.83
C GLU A 290 -14.81 -0.57 -15.45
N ASP A 291 -15.23 -0.80 -16.69
CA ASP A 291 -16.35 -0.21 -17.45
C ASP A 291 -16.54 1.33 -17.42
N LYS A 292 -16.54 1.95 -18.61
CA LYS A 292 -16.75 3.39 -18.85
C LYS A 292 -18.20 3.84 -18.60
N THR A 293 -18.87 3.32 -17.58
CA THR A 293 -20.30 3.54 -17.35
C THR A 293 -20.67 3.89 -15.91
N GLU A 294 -19.77 3.83 -14.94
CA GLU A 294 -20.07 4.27 -13.57
C GLU A 294 -18.97 5.18 -13.03
N SER A 295 -19.29 6.45 -12.78
CA SER A 295 -18.36 7.37 -12.13
C SER A 295 -18.04 6.88 -10.72
N PRO A 296 -16.76 6.80 -10.29
CA PRO A 296 -16.37 6.26 -8.98
C PRO A 296 -16.88 7.08 -7.77
N HIS A 297 -17.49 8.24 -8.02
CA HIS A 297 -17.93 9.20 -7.02
C HIS A 297 -19.46 9.35 -6.96
N GLU A 298 -20.22 8.31 -7.29
CA GLU A 298 -21.69 8.33 -7.16
C GLU A 298 -22.18 7.83 -5.79
N GLU A 299 -23.12 8.57 -5.17
CA GLU A 299 -23.80 8.14 -3.95
C GLU A 299 -24.88 7.07 -4.28
N LYS A 300 -24.45 5.83 -4.55
CA LYS A 300 -25.31 4.73 -5.06
C LYS A 300 -26.41 4.23 -4.10
N TYR A 301 -26.30 4.50 -2.80
CA TYR A 301 -27.13 3.88 -1.76
C TYR A 301 -27.56 4.94 -0.73
N PRO A 302 -28.80 5.48 -0.81
CA PRO A 302 -29.27 6.55 0.06
C PRO A 302 -29.26 6.22 1.56
N GLN A 303 -29.33 4.93 1.90
CA GLN A 303 -29.27 4.40 3.25
C GLN A 303 -27.85 4.38 3.85
N MET A 304 -26.82 4.57 3.02
CA MET A 304 -25.42 4.61 3.45
C MET A 304 -24.96 6.04 3.68
N PRO A 305 -23.93 6.27 4.52
CA PRO A 305 -23.45 7.61 4.80
C PRO A 305 -22.85 8.26 3.55
N ARG A 306 -23.09 9.56 3.42
CA ARG A 306 -22.72 10.37 2.25
C ARG A 306 -21.21 10.40 2.00
N LEU A 307 -20.79 10.60 0.76
CA LEU A 307 -19.38 10.78 0.44
C LEU A 307 -18.85 12.07 1.08
N GLY A 308 -17.58 12.07 1.47
CA GLY A 308 -16.94 13.15 2.21
C GLY A 308 -17.22 13.15 3.72
N SER A 309 -18.08 12.25 4.21
CA SER A 309 -18.33 12.13 5.66
C SER A 309 -17.11 11.58 6.40
N ARG A 310 -16.87 12.11 7.60
CA ARG A 310 -15.74 11.73 8.45
C ARG A 310 -16.10 10.51 9.29
N VAL A 311 -15.14 9.61 9.50
CA VAL A 311 -15.35 8.33 10.20
C VAL A 311 -14.23 7.97 11.18
N ARG A 312 -14.57 7.09 12.13
CA ARG A 312 -13.69 6.41 13.09
C ARG A 312 -13.97 4.91 13.09
N ARG A 313 -13.17 4.14 13.83
CA ARG A 313 -13.46 2.72 14.13
C ARG A 313 -14.88 2.61 14.71
N GLY A 314 -15.69 1.77 14.09
CA GLY A 314 -17.01 1.40 14.54
C GLY A 314 -16.97 0.17 15.45
N ARG A 315 -18.13 -0.22 15.95
CA ARG A 315 -18.30 -1.29 16.95
C ARG A 315 -17.80 -2.67 16.50
N ASP A 316 -17.84 -2.95 15.20
CA ASP A 316 -17.50 -4.27 14.63
C ASP A 316 -16.09 -4.29 14.02
N TRP A 317 -15.27 -3.27 14.30
CA TRP A 317 -13.90 -3.15 13.79
C TRP A 317 -13.08 -4.42 14.04
N ARG A 318 -12.55 -4.98 12.96
CA ARG A 318 -11.78 -6.23 12.95
C ARG A 318 -10.45 -6.12 12.20
N TYR A 319 -10.11 -4.89 11.83
CA TYR A 319 -8.91 -4.59 11.09
C TYR A 319 -7.82 -4.21 12.10
N ASP A 320 -6.56 -4.38 11.72
CA ASP A 320 -5.44 -3.93 12.55
C ASP A 320 -5.44 -2.37 12.60
N ASP A 321 -4.30 -1.75 12.88
CA ASP A 321 -4.20 -0.29 13.01
C ASP A 321 -4.19 0.47 11.66
N HIS A 322 -5.09 0.09 10.73
CA HIS A 322 -5.27 0.72 9.41
C HIS A 322 -5.53 2.23 9.49
N ASP A 323 -6.25 2.67 10.52
CA ASP A 323 -6.58 4.08 10.76
C ASP A 323 -5.47 4.83 11.53
N ASN A 324 -4.46 4.12 12.04
CA ASN A 324 -3.45 4.65 12.96
C ASN A 324 -4.06 5.47 14.12
N TYR A 325 -5.22 5.03 14.63
CA TYR A 325 -6.00 5.76 15.64
C TYR A 325 -6.37 7.19 15.22
N GLY A 326 -6.48 7.45 13.91
CA GLY A 326 -6.89 8.72 13.31
C GLY A 326 -8.29 8.64 12.66
N PRO A 327 -8.88 9.79 12.29
CA PRO A 327 -10.11 9.82 11.53
C PRO A 327 -9.87 9.46 10.05
N GLY A 328 -10.94 9.15 9.33
CA GLY A 328 -10.93 8.90 7.90
C GLY A 328 -12.11 9.57 7.19
N THR A 329 -12.16 9.43 5.87
CA THR A 329 -13.19 10.02 5.00
C THR A 329 -13.79 8.95 4.10
N ILE A 330 -15.10 8.92 3.96
CA ILE A 330 -15.78 8.07 2.99
C ILE A 330 -15.58 8.65 1.59
N VAL A 331 -14.99 7.88 0.68
CA VAL A 331 -14.65 8.35 -0.67
C VAL A 331 -15.48 7.68 -1.79
N SER A 332 -16.06 6.50 -1.53
CA SER A 332 -16.95 5.83 -2.49
C SER A 332 -17.88 4.79 -1.86
N HIS A 333 -18.96 4.45 -2.56
CA HIS A 333 -19.84 3.32 -2.29
C HIS A 333 -19.48 2.16 -3.23
N LEU A 334 -18.93 1.08 -2.70
CA LEU A 334 -18.50 -0.06 -3.54
C LEU A 334 -19.67 -0.97 -3.90
N LYS A 335 -20.41 -1.40 -2.87
CA LYS A 335 -21.61 -2.24 -2.98
C LYS A 335 -22.48 -1.98 -1.76
N GLU A 336 -23.74 -2.42 -1.80
CA GLU A 336 -24.65 -2.26 -0.67
C GLU A 336 -24.01 -2.82 0.62
N GLY A 337 -23.83 -1.97 1.62
CA GLY A 337 -23.21 -2.33 2.90
C GLY A 337 -21.68 -2.31 2.93
N THR A 338 -21.00 -1.76 1.93
CA THR A 338 -19.52 -1.65 1.90
C THR A 338 -19.08 -0.26 1.44
N LEU A 339 -18.35 0.44 2.31
CA LEU A 339 -17.80 1.78 2.09
C LEU A 339 -16.32 1.71 1.76
N LEU A 340 -15.85 2.52 0.81
CA LEU A 340 -14.42 2.82 0.64
C LEU A 340 -14.08 4.02 1.52
N VAL A 341 -13.12 3.85 2.44
CA VAL A 341 -12.66 4.90 3.35
C VAL A 341 -11.18 5.17 3.09
N GLU A 342 -10.85 6.45 2.94
CA GLU A 342 -9.48 6.96 2.97
C GLU A 342 -9.19 7.53 4.37
N TRP A 343 -8.29 6.88 5.10
CA TRP A 343 -7.82 7.37 6.39
C TRP A 343 -6.89 8.56 6.23
N ASP A 344 -6.81 9.38 7.27
CA ASP A 344 -5.98 10.58 7.30
C ASP A 344 -4.47 10.32 7.15
N ASN A 345 -4.04 9.08 7.33
CA ASN A 345 -2.68 8.61 7.06
C ASN A 345 -2.44 8.20 5.58
N GLY A 346 -3.45 8.34 4.72
CA GLY A 346 -3.42 7.98 3.29
C GLY A 346 -3.85 6.55 2.98
N ILE A 347 -4.15 5.70 3.97
CA ILE A 347 -4.58 4.31 3.74
C ILE A 347 -6.02 4.28 3.22
N LYS A 348 -6.23 3.67 2.04
CA LYS A 348 -7.55 3.41 1.46
C LYS A 348 -7.93 1.94 1.59
N SER A 349 -9.11 1.67 2.16
CA SER A 349 -9.62 0.29 2.26
C SER A 349 -11.14 0.27 2.35
N ASP A 350 -11.72 -0.89 2.08
CA ASP A 350 -13.15 -1.14 2.22
C ASP A 350 -13.55 -1.62 3.62
N TYR A 351 -14.71 -1.14 4.09
CA TYR A 351 -15.24 -1.40 5.42
C TYR A 351 -16.73 -1.71 5.36
N ARG A 352 -17.20 -2.66 6.18
CA ARG A 352 -18.61 -3.03 6.23
C ARG A 352 -19.40 -1.95 6.97
N PHE A 353 -20.53 -1.57 6.40
CA PHE A 353 -21.44 -0.59 6.97
C PHE A 353 -22.89 -1.02 6.76
N GLY A 354 -23.35 -1.93 7.62
CA GLY A 354 -24.71 -2.46 7.61
C GLY A 354 -25.03 -3.34 6.39
N THR A 355 -26.21 -3.95 6.41
CA THR A 355 -26.88 -4.65 5.30
C THR A 355 -28.39 -4.48 5.45
N LYS A 356 -29.20 -4.92 4.46
CA LYS A 356 -30.68 -4.99 4.61
C LYS A 356 -31.14 -5.97 5.71
N SER A 357 -30.31 -6.94 6.08
CA SER A 357 -30.66 -7.93 7.11
C SER A 357 -30.26 -7.43 8.50
N LYS A 358 -31.24 -6.84 9.23
CA LYS A 358 -31.03 -6.26 10.58
C LYS A 358 -30.29 -7.19 11.54
N CYS A 359 -30.47 -8.50 11.42
CA CYS A 359 -29.92 -9.51 12.34
C CYS A 359 -28.41 -9.80 12.16
N LYS A 360 -27.77 -9.27 11.11
CA LYS A 360 -26.34 -9.53 10.79
C LYS A 360 -25.53 -8.27 10.46
N ASN A 361 -26.04 -7.08 10.80
CA ASN A 361 -25.39 -5.83 10.43
C ASN A 361 -24.05 -5.64 11.13
N LYS A 362 -23.00 -5.41 10.33
CA LYS A 362 -21.64 -5.10 10.76
C LYS A 362 -21.31 -3.67 10.43
N TYR A 363 -20.88 -2.91 11.43
CA TYR A 363 -20.43 -1.52 11.30
C TYR A 363 -18.98 -1.44 11.73
N ASP A 364 -18.10 -1.67 10.77
CA ASP A 364 -16.67 -1.56 10.97
C ASP A 364 -16.28 -0.10 11.17
N VAL A 365 -16.98 0.85 10.56
CA VAL A 365 -16.75 2.29 10.74
C VAL A 365 -17.98 3.00 11.29
N GLN A 366 -17.77 4.09 12.01
CA GLN A 366 -18.82 4.97 12.53
C GLN A 366 -18.53 6.42 12.14
N LEU A 367 -19.56 7.24 11.97
CA LEU A 367 -19.38 8.65 11.66
C LEU A 367 -18.77 9.42 12.83
N CYS A 368 -17.96 10.43 12.51
CA CYS A 368 -17.44 11.40 13.47
C CYS A 368 -17.55 12.82 12.92
N SER A 369 -17.36 13.81 13.79
CA SER A 369 -17.32 15.23 13.42
C SER A 369 -15.90 15.81 13.48
N GLU A 370 -14.88 14.95 13.51
CA GLU A 370 -13.49 15.38 13.57
C GLU A 370 -13.02 15.87 12.19
N PRO A 371 -12.56 17.13 12.09
CA PRO A 371 -12.13 17.68 10.81
C PRO A 371 -10.81 17.05 10.34
N ARG A 372 -10.53 17.18 9.04
CA ARG A 372 -9.21 16.87 8.47
C ARG A 372 -8.22 17.98 8.85
N ILE A 373 -7.09 17.61 9.45
CA ILE A 373 -5.99 18.52 9.77
C ILE A 373 -4.82 18.23 8.83
N LEU A 374 -4.38 19.25 8.08
CA LEU A 374 -3.24 19.16 7.17
C LEU A 374 -1.93 19.37 7.94
N VAL A 375 -0.89 18.60 7.59
CA VAL A 375 0.44 18.71 8.24
C VAL A 375 1.45 19.35 7.29
N SER A 376 1.50 18.87 6.04
CA SER A 376 2.43 19.37 5.01
C SER A 376 1.80 19.49 3.63
N GLU A 377 0.62 18.88 3.43
CA GLU A 377 -0.08 18.85 2.16
C GLU A 377 -0.79 20.19 1.90
N LEU A 378 -0.88 20.56 0.61
CA LEU A 378 -1.62 21.75 0.20
C LEU A 378 -3.13 21.54 0.30
N ILE A 379 -3.61 20.32 0.05
CA ILE A 379 -5.01 19.87 0.18
C ILE A 379 -5.01 18.34 0.30
N ALA A 380 -5.99 17.78 1.00
CA ALA A 380 -6.13 16.33 1.14
C ALA A 380 -7.61 15.92 1.15
N THR A 381 -7.87 14.63 0.97
CA THR A 381 -9.20 14.05 1.18
C THR A 381 -9.71 14.34 2.60
N GLY A 382 -10.99 14.71 2.71
CA GLY A 382 -11.63 15.10 3.96
C GLY A 382 -11.48 16.58 4.32
N CYS A 383 -10.69 17.36 3.57
CA CYS A 383 -10.65 18.81 3.72
C CYS A 383 -12.02 19.43 3.42
N LEU A 384 -12.31 20.52 4.13
CA LEU A 384 -13.47 21.36 3.86
C LEU A 384 -13.03 22.52 2.97
N VAL A 385 -13.84 22.82 1.95
CA VAL A 385 -13.52 23.84 0.95
C VAL A 385 -14.70 24.74 0.66
N THR A 386 -14.40 25.97 0.25
CA THR A 386 -15.34 26.95 -0.29
C THR A 386 -14.89 27.36 -1.69
N ARG A 387 -15.75 28.08 -2.43
CA ARG A 387 -15.34 28.74 -3.68
C ARG A 387 -14.09 29.62 -3.46
N GLY A 388 -13.11 29.49 -4.34
CA GLY A 388 -11.85 30.22 -4.32
C GLY A 388 -11.81 31.38 -5.30
N LYS A 389 -10.64 32.00 -5.44
CA LYS A 389 -10.43 33.24 -6.21
C LYS A 389 -10.69 33.09 -7.72
N ASP A 390 -10.42 31.91 -8.28
CA ASP A 390 -10.53 31.65 -9.73
C ASP A 390 -11.85 30.95 -10.09
N TRP A 391 -12.83 30.94 -9.18
CA TRP A 391 -14.11 30.23 -9.37
C TRP A 391 -14.92 30.81 -10.53
N ILE A 392 -15.17 29.98 -11.55
CA ILE A 392 -15.99 30.31 -12.73
C ILE A 392 -17.26 29.45 -12.86
N TRP A 393 -17.51 28.55 -11.89
CA TRP A 393 -18.50 27.47 -11.99
C TRP A 393 -19.90 27.87 -11.50
N GLY A 394 -20.25 29.16 -11.58
CA GLY A 394 -21.55 29.68 -11.20
C GLY A 394 -21.93 29.35 -9.75
N SER A 395 -23.12 28.75 -9.57
CA SER A 395 -23.65 28.34 -8.25
C SER A 395 -23.61 26.83 -8.04
N GLN A 396 -22.68 26.11 -8.68
CA GLN A 396 -22.51 24.66 -8.49
C GLN A 396 -22.17 24.24 -7.05
N ASP A 397 -21.68 25.16 -6.22
CA ASP A 397 -21.48 24.96 -4.78
C ASP A 397 -22.77 25.21 -3.95
N GLY A 398 -23.85 25.64 -4.59
CA GLY A 398 -25.10 26.05 -3.94
C GLY A 398 -25.17 27.55 -3.62
N GLY A 399 -24.19 28.35 -4.05
CA GLY A 399 -24.07 29.77 -3.73
C GLY A 399 -22.89 30.10 -2.81
N ALA A 400 -22.51 31.37 -2.72
CA ALA A 400 -21.32 31.79 -1.98
C ALA A 400 -21.42 31.47 -0.48
N GLY A 401 -20.32 30.96 0.09
CA GLY A 401 -20.22 30.60 1.51
C GLY A 401 -20.61 29.15 1.83
N ASN A 402 -21.01 28.35 0.83
CA ASN A 402 -21.29 26.94 1.04
C ASN A 402 -20.00 26.12 1.14
N ILE A 403 -20.01 25.17 2.08
CA ILE A 403 -18.86 24.29 2.35
C ILE A 403 -19.03 22.98 1.57
N GLY A 404 -17.99 22.56 0.87
CA GLY A 404 -17.85 21.25 0.25
C GLY A 404 -16.87 20.37 1.02
N SER A 405 -17.00 19.06 0.85
CA SER A 405 -16.05 18.07 1.36
C SER A 405 -15.23 17.50 0.21
N VAL A 406 -13.91 17.50 0.36
CA VAL A 406 -13.00 16.89 -0.61
C VAL A 406 -13.09 15.37 -0.50
N ILE A 407 -13.39 14.70 -1.61
CA ILE A 407 -13.54 13.23 -1.67
C ILE A 407 -12.36 12.55 -2.39
N SER A 408 -11.63 13.27 -3.24
CA SER A 408 -10.43 12.77 -3.92
C SER A 408 -9.57 13.93 -4.39
N VAL A 409 -8.25 13.76 -4.35
CA VAL A 409 -7.24 14.71 -4.86
C VAL A 409 -6.37 13.98 -5.88
N HIS A 410 -6.31 14.50 -7.11
CA HIS A 410 -5.44 13.97 -8.16
C HIS A 410 -4.09 14.70 -8.19
N SER A 411 -3.04 14.01 -8.63
CA SER A 411 -1.69 14.58 -8.78
C SER A 411 -1.62 15.72 -9.80
N SER A 412 -2.59 15.82 -10.71
CA SER A 412 -2.73 16.93 -11.67
C SER A 412 -3.21 18.24 -11.03
N GLY A 413 -3.56 18.25 -9.74
CA GLY A 413 -4.17 19.41 -9.08
C GLY A 413 -5.68 19.53 -9.31
N VAL A 414 -6.32 18.48 -9.85
CA VAL A 414 -7.79 18.39 -9.94
C VAL A 414 -8.33 17.73 -8.67
N VAL A 415 -9.36 18.33 -8.08
CA VAL A 415 -9.93 17.93 -6.79
C VAL A 415 -11.42 17.66 -6.95
N PHE A 416 -11.87 16.49 -6.50
CA PHE A 416 -13.29 16.15 -6.44
C PHE A 416 -13.89 16.62 -5.12
N VAL A 417 -15.00 17.36 -5.22
CA VAL A 417 -15.69 17.95 -4.07
C VAL A 417 -17.15 17.55 -4.10
N ARG A 418 -17.65 17.17 -2.93
CA ARG A 418 -19.06 16.89 -2.66
C ARG A 418 -19.65 18.07 -1.88
N TRP A 419 -20.54 18.82 -2.50
CA TRP A 419 -21.18 20.01 -1.92
C TRP A 419 -22.36 19.65 -1.00
N GLN A 420 -22.79 20.60 -0.16
CA GLN A 420 -23.86 20.36 0.84
C GLN A 420 -25.17 19.84 0.24
N HIS A 421 -25.52 20.33 -0.94
CA HIS A 421 -26.73 19.96 -1.67
C HIS A 421 -26.59 18.66 -2.48
N GLY A 422 -25.43 17.98 -2.39
CA GLY A 422 -25.20 16.66 -2.97
C GLY A 422 -24.52 16.64 -4.34
N LEU A 423 -24.31 17.79 -4.99
CA LEU A 423 -23.55 17.81 -6.25
C LEU A 423 -22.10 17.38 -5.98
N ILE A 424 -21.63 16.46 -6.79
CA ILE A 424 -20.25 16.03 -6.83
C ILE A 424 -19.66 16.47 -8.16
N SER A 425 -18.57 17.23 -8.10
CA SER A 425 -17.88 17.72 -9.29
C SER A 425 -16.40 17.93 -9.01
N ASN A 426 -15.63 18.21 -10.06
CA ASN A 426 -14.19 18.39 -9.99
C ASN A 426 -13.77 19.83 -10.30
N TYR A 427 -12.77 20.32 -9.57
CA TYR A 427 -12.32 21.70 -9.60
C TYR A 427 -10.80 21.79 -9.58
N LYS A 428 -10.24 22.91 -10.03
CA LYS A 428 -8.80 23.13 -10.06
C LYS A 428 -8.30 23.66 -8.71
N PHE A 429 -7.26 23.03 -8.18
CA PHE A 429 -6.53 23.48 -7.00
C PHE A 429 -5.02 23.39 -7.29
N GLY A 430 -4.52 24.39 -7.99
CA GLY A 430 -3.15 24.45 -8.49
C GLY A 430 -2.95 23.90 -9.91
N ALA A 431 -3.96 23.25 -10.49
CA ALA A 431 -3.96 22.88 -11.90
C ALA A 431 -3.96 24.13 -12.78
N ASP A 432 -3.02 24.21 -13.73
CA ASP A 432 -2.77 25.37 -14.60
C ASP A 432 -2.55 26.70 -13.83
N GLY A 433 -2.14 26.62 -12.56
CA GLY A 433 -1.98 27.78 -11.68
C GLY A 433 -3.30 28.38 -11.15
N CYS A 434 -4.44 27.76 -11.46
CA CYS A 434 -5.76 28.20 -11.01
C CYS A 434 -6.18 27.54 -9.69
N PHE A 435 -6.84 28.31 -8.84
CA PHE A 435 -7.42 27.90 -7.56
C PHE A 435 -8.90 28.23 -7.56
N ASP A 436 -9.69 27.31 -8.13
CA ASP A 436 -11.15 27.35 -8.10
C ASP A 436 -11.66 27.15 -6.66
N LEU A 437 -10.91 26.49 -5.78
CA LEU A 437 -11.29 26.21 -4.39
C LEU A 437 -10.37 26.93 -3.40
N GLU A 438 -10.91 27.23 -2.21
CA GLU A 438 -10.17 27.70 -1.04
C GLU A 438 -10.43 26.76 0.14
N ILE A 439 -9.40 26.47 0.95
CA ILE A 439 -9.55 25.60 2.12
C ILE A 439 -10.21 26.38 3.24
N SER A 440 -11.32 25.85 3.75
CA SER A 440 -12.02 26.42 4.90
C SER A 440 -11.28 26.07 6.19
N ASP A 441 -11.30 27.00 7.15
CA ASP A 441 -10.80 26.72 8.50
C ASP A 441 -11.62 25.55 9.12
N PRO A 442 -10.98 24.41 9.45
CA PRO A 442 -11.66 23.25 10.02
C PRO A 442 -12.34 23.53 11.37
N PHE A 443 -11.97 24.60 12.07
CA PHE A 443 -12.51 24.98 13.37
C PHE A 443 -13.45 26.19 13.30
N SER A 444 -13.79 26.67 12.10
CA SER A 444 -14.81 27.71 11.97
C SER A 444 -16.18 27.21 12.47
N PRO A 445 -17.02 28.08 13.03
CA PRO A 445 -18.37 27.71 13.47
C PRO A 445 -19.18 27.03 12.36
N GLU A 446 -19.00 27.47 11.11
CA GLU A 446 -19.66 26.94 9.92
C GLU A 446 -19.16 25.52 9.59
N ALA A 447 -17.85 25.28 9.66
CA ALA A 447 -17.23 23.97 9.43
C ALA A 447 -17.64 22.96 10.51
N ILE A 448 -17.61 23.35 11.79
CA ILE A 448 -18.03 22.51 12.91
C ILE A 448 -19.51 22.14 12.77
N LYS A 449 -20.36 23.12 12.46
CA LYS A 449 -21.79 22.87 12.23
C LYS A 449 -22.02 21.93 11.06
N PHE A 450 -21.29 22.13 9.95
CA PHE A 450 -21.36 21.27 8.77
C PHE A 450 -21.01 19.81 9.09
N LEU A 451 -19.92 19.56 9.83
CA LEU A 451 -19.52 18.22 10.24
C LEU A 451 -20.50 17.59 11.25
N GLN A 452 -21.03 18.35 12.19
CA GLN A 452 -22.04 17.86 13.14
C GLN A 452 -23.36 17.50 12.45
N ASP A 453 -23.77 18.28 11.45
CA ASP A 453 -24.97 18.00 10.66
C ASP A 453 -24.85 16.67 9.91
N HIS A 454 -23.65 16.31 9.44
CA HIS A 454 -23.39 15.03 8.80
C HIS A 454 -23.57 13.84 9.75
N VAL A 455 -23.23 14.00 11.04
CA VAL A 455 -23.47 12.97 12.06
C VAL A 455 -24.97 12.89 12.40
N LYS A 456 -25.63 14.03 12.63
CA LYS A 456 -27.02 14.11 13.11
C LYS A 456 -28.09 13.73 12.07
N LYS A 457 -27.85 13.96 10.78
CA LYS A 457 -28.85 13.71 9.71
C LYS A 457 -28.90 12.23 9.26
N THR A 458 -28.31 11.31 10.02
CA THR A 458 -28.39 9.88 9.70
C THR A 458 -29.60 9.20 10.35
N PRO A 459 -30.32 8.31 9.66
CA PRO A 459 -31.58 7.73 10.17
C PRO A 459 -31.47 6.74 11.35
N PHE A 460 -30.38 6.71 12.13
CA PHE A 460 -30.09 5.54 12.99
C PHE A 460 -29.79 5.78 14.48
N ASP A 461 -29.85 7.02 14.99
CA ASP A 461 -29.79 7.25 16.44
C ASP A 461 -31.21 7.24 17.05
N SER A 462 -31.75 6.04 17.26
CA SER A 462 -32.70 5.79 18.34
C SER A 462 -31.98 4.97 19.41
N ARG A 463 -31.81 5.63 20.56
CA ARG A 463 -31.34 5.12 21.84
C ARG A 463 -31.81 3.69 22.13
N ASP A 464 -30.88 2.79 22.43
CA ASP A 464 -31.11 1.62 23.28
C ASP A 464 -29.93 1.49 24.24
N GLY A 465 -29.97 2.31 25.29
CA GLY A 465 -29.27 2.06 26.54
C GLY A 465 -30.35 1.88 27.60
N ALA A 466 -30.78 0.65 27.82
CA ALA A 466 -31.56 0.25 28.99
C ALA A 466 -30.95 -1.03 29.55
N GLN A 467 -30.67 -0.98 30.85
CA GLN A 467 -30.16 -2.08 31.67
C GLN A 467 -30.97 -3.36 31.44
N VAL A 468 -30.25 -4.47 31.27
CA VAL A 468 -30.78 -5.81 31.46
C VAL A 468 -30.82 -6.03 32.97
N ASP A 469 -31.98 -5.83 33.58
CA ASP A 469 -32.34 -6.56 34.79
C ASP A 469 -33.18 -7.77 34.36
N VAL A 470 -32.70 -8.93 34.79
CA VAL A 470 -33.31 -10.23 34.63
C VAL A 470 -34.51 -10.30 35.58
N ASP A 471 -35.70 -10.62 35.07
CA ASP A 471 -36.53 -11.65 35.70
C ASP A 471 -37.69 -12.11 34.81
N GLU A 472 -37.96 -13.42 34.92
CA GLU A 472 -38.97 -14.20 34.23
C GLU A 472 -40.41 -13.82 34.62
N SER A 473 -41.32 -13.88 33.65
CA SER A 473 -42.53 -14.74 33.66
C SER A 473 -43.80 -14.08 33.06
N ASN A 474 -44.37 -14.84 32.10
CA ASN A 474 -45.78 -15.10 31.83
C ASN A 474 -46.81 -14.01 31.43
N ASN A 475 -47.44 -14.35 30.29
CA ASN A 475 -48.85 -14.26 29.92
C ASN A 475 -49.41 -13.05 29.14
N CYS A 476 -50.11 -13.45 28.07
CA CYS A 476 -50.94 -12.69 27.13
C CYS A 476 -52.20 -12.10 27.78
N THR A 477 -52.68 -10.95 27.29
CA THR A 477 -54.00 -10.77 26.59
C THR A 477 -54.32 -9.30 26.32
N ASP A 478 -54.87 -9.06 25.12
CA ASP A 478 -55.84 -8.07 24.62
C ASP A 478 -56.16 -6.74 25.36
N GLY A 479 -56.31 -5.68 24.56
CA GLY A 479 -57.44 -4.74 24.72
C GLY A 479 -57.14 -3.23 24.74
N ASN A 480 -57.38 -2.59 23.58
CA ASN A 480 -58.06 -1.30 23.36
C ASN A 480 -57.81 -0.02 24.22
N SER A 481 -57.50 1.05 23.48
CA SER A 481 -58.16 2.38 23.51
C SER A 481 -57.82 3.43 24.58
N SER A 482 -57.21 4.51 24.07
CA SER A 482 -57.63 5.93 24.18
C SER A 482 -57.42 6.73 25.48
N SER A 483 -56.74 7.88 25.30
CA SER A 483 -56.93 9.21 25.95
C SER A 483 -56.88 9.27 27.49
N THR A 484 -56.19 10.18 28.18
CA THR A 484 -56.25 11.65 28.08
C THR A 484 -55.27 12.27 29.10
N ILE A 485 -54.60 13.36 28.70
CA ILE A 485 -54.22 14.59 29.42
C ILE A 485 -54.25 14.60 30.98
N ASN A 486 -53.11 14.96 31.59
CA ASN A 486 -52.96 16.08 32.55
C ASN A 486 -51.45 16.30 32.84
N SER A 487 -50.81 17.41 32.44
CA SER A 487 -50.89 18.79 32.94
C SER A 487 -49.99 19.05 34.16
N LEU A 488 -48.90 19.82 33.93
CA LEU A 488 -48.28 20.86 34.79
C LEU A 488 -47.73 20.37 36.15
N SER A 489 -46.65 20.85 36.75
CA SER A 489 -45.64 21.92 36.66
C SER A 489 -44.61 21.50 37.74
N GLU A 490 -43.38 21.95 37.89
CA GLU A 490 -42.86 23.30 37.93
C GLU A 490 -41.35 23.19 38.23
N LYS A 491 -40.66 24.30 38.00
CA LYS A 491 -39.22 24.52 38.01
C LYS A 491 -38.59 24.33 39.40
N ASN A 492 -37.31 23.96 39.47
CA ASN A 492 -36.27 24.93 39.83
C ASN A 492 -34.84 24.36 39.74
N SER A 493 -33.99 25.23 39.21
CA SER A 493 -32.54 25.26 39.22
C SER A 493 -31.97 25.34 40.65
N GLU A 494 -30.85 24.67 40.91
CA GLU A 494 -29.57 25.35 41.27
C GLU A 494 -28.42 24.37 41.56
N SER A 495 -27.27 24.73 40.96
CA SER A 495 -25.87 24.54 41.35
C SER A 495 -25.45 23.40 42.29
N VAL A 496 -24.57 22.53 41.77
CA VAL A 496 -23.76 21.58 42.55
C VAL A 496 -22.39 22.18 42.86
N LYS A 497 -22.02 22.19 44.14
CA LYS A 497 -20.66 22.39 44.65
C LYS A 497 -19.89 21.07 44.68
N THR A 498 -18.65 21.19 44.25
CA THR A 498 -17.41 20.44 44.58
C THR A 498 -17.43 19.44 45.76
N SER A 499 -16.83 18.27 45.52
CA SER A 499 -15.94 17.62 46.51
C SER A 499 -14.88 16.75 45.81
N SER A 500 -13.71 16.69 46.46
CA SER A 500 -12.38 16.28 46.00
C SER A 500 -11.96 14.89 46.53
N PHE A 501 -10.68 14.54 46.24
CA PHE A 501 -9.82 13.42 46.71
C PHE A 501 -9.72 12.22 45.75
N ASP A 502 -8.55 11.68 45.41
CA ASP A 502 -7.14 12.10 45.49
C ASP A 502 -6.33 11.11 44.64
N SER A 503 -5.30 11.55 43.90
CA SER A 503 -4.43 10.69 43.09
C SER A 503 -3.06 10.50 43.76
N VAL A 504 -2.65 9.23 43.90
CA VAL A 504 -1.35 8.83 44.43
C VAL A 504 -0.28 8.94 43.33
N ASN A 505 0.89 9.42 43.74
CA ASN A 505 1.97 9.91 42.90
C ASN A 505 3.18 8.93 42.92
N ARG A 506 3.85 8.84 41.75
CA ARG A 506 5.29 8.56 41.50
C ARG A 506 5.81 7.10 41.47
N PRO A 507 6.99 6.80 40.86
CA PRO A 507 7.99 7.73 40.28
C PRO A 507 8.53 7.43 38.86
N ILE A 508 9.14 8.49 38.33
CA ILE A 508 10.00 8.63 37.15
C ILE A 508 11.36 7.96 37.39
N LEU A 509 11.83 7.16 36.44
CA LEU A 509 13.18 6.59 36.43
C LEU A 509 14.20 7.58 35.84
N HIS A 510 15.24 7.84 36.63
CA HIS A 510 16.40 8.67 36.34
C HIS A 510 17.51 7.78 35.73
N VAL A 511 18.13 8.19 34.63
CA VAL A 511 19.33 7.51 34.09
C VAL A 511 20.50 8.48 33.97
N THR A 512 21.60 8.11 34.61
CA THR A 512 22.83 8.86 34.86
C THR A 512 23.86 8.62 33.75
N LYS A 513 24.67 9.64 33.40
CA LYS A 513 25.84 9.50 32.50
C LYS A 513 27.03 8.81 33.19
N GLY A 514 27.70 7.89 32.50
CA GLY A 514 29.09 7.40 32.73
C GLY A 514 29.50 6.44 31.58
N LYS A 515 30.51 6.74 30.73
CA LYS A 515 31.98 6.41 30.83
C LYS A 515 32.21 4.92 31.18
N TYR A 516 32.95 4.05 30.48
CA TYR A 516 34.22 4.08 29.70
C TYR A 516 34.15 2.97 28.60
N PHE A 517 34.93 2.98 27.50
CA PHE A 517 36.31 2.48 27.41
C PHE A 517 37.16 3.29 26.43
N LYS A 518 38.31 3.77 26.92
CA LYS A 518 39.54 3.93 26.12
C LYS A 518 40.27 2.59 26.17
N ASN A 519 40.90 2.20 25.06
CA ASN A 519 42.23 1.62 25.10
C ASN A 519 43.03 2.13 23.90
N ASN A 520 44.23 2.59 24.23
CA ASN A 520 45.32 3.01 23.35
C ASN A 520 46.47 2.01 23.53
N SER A 521 47.51 2.13 22.69
CA SER A 521 48.91 1.64 22.87
C SER A 521 49.20 0.28 22.19
N VAL A 522 50.28 0.02 21.42
CA VAL A 522 51.55 0.67 20.94
C VAL A 522 52.04 -0.19 19.73
N VAL A 523 52.70 0.28 18.65
CA VAL A 523 54.18 0.40 18.37
C VAL A 523 54.29 0.64 16.84
N GLU A 524 54.55 1.85 16.36
CA GLU A 524 55.85 2.49 15.96
C GLU A 524 56.31 2.30 14.49
N ASN A 525 56.65 3.46 13.89
CA ASN A 525 57.67 3.79 12.87
C ASN A 525 57.51 3.20 11.44
N ALA A 526 57.65 3.94 10.33
CA ALA A 526 58.38 5.19 10.08
C ALA A 526 57.78 6.02 8.90
N THR A 527 57.99 7.34 9.00
CA THR A 527 57.76 8.44 8.03
C THR A 527 58.97 8.60 7.06
N PRO A 528 59.16 9.68 6.24
CA PRO A 528 58.31 10.82 5.82
C PRO A 528 58.36 11.15 4.30
N ASP A 529 57.62 12.20 3.91
CA ASP A 529 57.90 13.23 2.88
C ASP A 529 56.53 13.61 2.23
N ILE A 530 55.99 14.83 2.26
CA ILE A 530 56.56 16.19 2.20
C ILE A 530 55.63 17.17 2.95
N GLU A 531 56.27 18.19 3.51
CA GLU A 531 55.76 19.45 4.08
C GLU A 531 54.55 20.08 3.39
N THR A 532 53.71 20.76 4.17
CA THR A 532 53.26 22.12 3.81
C THR A 532 52.80 22.86 5.06
N ASP A 533 53.41 24.02 5.24
CA ASP A 533 53.11 25.03 6.24
C ASP A 533 51.62 25.44 6.25
N GLY A 534 51.07 25.75 7.43
CA GLY A 534 49.97 26.72 7.49
C GLY A 534 50.48 28.10 7.04
N PRO A 535 49.66 29.10 6.64
CA PRO A 535 48.24 29.35 6.93
C PRO A 535 47.42 29.65 5.64
N THR A 536 46.10 29.92 5.63
CA THR A 536 45.49 31.26 5.78
C THR A 536 44.01 31.12 5.35
N PHE A 537 43.05 31.60 6.15
CA PHE A 537 41.64 31.62 5.74
C PHE A 537 41.46 32.54 4.53
N THR A 538 41.18 31.98 3.36
CA THR A 538 40.67 32.75 2.23
C THR A 538 39.21 33.12 2.53
N CYS A 539 38.99 34.39 2.86
CA CYS A 539 37.67 34.99 3.04
C CYS A 539 36.88 34.83 1.73
N ALA A 540 36.01 33.83 1.66
CA ALA A 540 35.14 33.62 0.52
C ALA A 540 34.17 34.80 0.37
N MET A 541 34.09 35.39 -0.83
CA MET A 541 33.10 36.41 -1.16
C MET A 541 31.68 35.86 -0.91
N ASN A 542 30.79 36.69 -0.34
CA ASN A 542 29.43 36.31 0.04
C ASN A 542 29.37 35.29 1.21
N GLN A 543 30.07 35.57 2.31
CA GLN A 543 30.00 34.76 3.52
C GLN A 543 28.93 35.31 4.48
N TRP A 544 27.96 34.49 4.82
CA TRP A 544 26.98 34.75 5.87
C TRP A 544 27.56 34.39 7.25
N TRP A 545 27.20 35.19 8.23
CA TRP A 545 27.55 35.03 9.64
C TRP A 545 26.30 35.11 10.50
N TRP A 546 26.33 34.47 11.66
CA TRP A 546 25.28 34.53 12.68
C TRP A 546 25.89 34.88 14.03
N LYS A 547 25.10 35.51 14.90
CA LYS A 547 25.52 35.94 16.23
C LYS A 547 25.05 34.91 17.27
N ASP A 548 25.94 34.44 18.12
CA ASP A 548 25.56 33.54 19.22
C ASP A 548 25.02 34.29 20.45
N CYS A 549 24.59 33.54 21.47
CA CYS A 549 24.06 34.09 22.72
C CYS A 549 25.09 34.89 23.53
N GLU A 550 26.39 34.72 23.26
CA GLU A 550 27.48 35.50 23.85
C GLU A 550 27.80 36.76 23.04
N GLY A 551 27.08 37.00 21.94
CA GLY A 551 27.25 38.15 21.06
C GLY A 551 28.37 38.01 20.04
N LYS A 552 29.01 36.83 19.94
CA LYS A 552 30.10 36.55 19.02
C LYS A 552 29.57 36.16 17.63
N TRP A 553 30.21 36.71 16.59
CA TRP A 553 29.90 36.38 15.20
C TRP A 553 30.61 35.10 14.78
N ASN A 554 29.84 34.12 14.29
CA ASN A 554 30.32 32.84 13.79
C ASN A 554 29.95 32.71 12.30
N PRO A 555 30.85 32.22 11.43
CA PRO A 555 30.53 31.97 10.03
C PRO A 555 29.64 30.73 9.91
N TYR A 556 28.70 30.73 8.95
CA TYR A 556 28.06 29.48 8.54
C TYR A 556 29.09 28.56 7.85
N SER A 557 28.92 27.24 8.02
CA SER A 557 29.73 26.26 7.29
C SER A 557 29.59 26.45 5.77
N ARG A 558 30.57 25.96 4.99
CA ARG A 558 30.61 26.16 3.54
C ARG A 558 29.31 25.73 2.85
N GLU A 559 28.83 24.52 3.15
CA GLU A 559 27.60 23.94 2.59
C GLU A 559 26.35 24.76 2.95
N VAL A 560 26.25 25.20 4.21
CA VAL A 560 25.13 26.02 4.67
C VAL A 560 25.17 27.41 4.02
N ASN A 561 26.36 28.00 3.91
CA ASN A 561 26.56 29.29 3.28
C ASN A 561 26.21 29.27 1.78
N GLU A 562 26.59 28.22 1.04
CA GLU A 562 26.22 28.02 -0.36
C GLU A 562 24.70 27.89 -0.53
N ARG A 563 24.03 27.15 0.36
CA ARG A 563 22.57 27.00 0.37
C ARG A 563 21.85 28.33 0.64
N ILE A 564 22.32 29.09 1.64
CA ILE A 564 21.81 30.44 1.95
C ILE A 564 21.99 31.36 0.73
N ASN A 565 23.17 31.37 0.10
CA ASN A 565 23.45 32.19 -1.07
C ASN A 565 22.59 31.82 -2.29
N LYS A 566 22.36 30.52 -2.53
CA LYS A 566 21.48 30.05 -3.62
C LYS A 566 20.03 30.53 -3.41
N CYS A 567 19.52 30.46 -2.18
CA CYS A 567 18.20 30.99 -1.84
C CYS A 567 18.14 32.52 -1.98
N TYR A 568 19.15 33.22 -1.46
CA TYR A 568 19.22 34.68 -1.49
C TYR A 568 19.33 35.26 -2.91
N LYS A 569 20.11 34.61 -3.80
CA LYS A 569 20.20 34.99 -5.22
C LYS A 569 18.88 34.80 -5.98
N ARG A 570 18.08 33.80 -5.60
CA ARG A 570 16.79 33.50 -6.25
C ARG A 570 15.71 34.48 -5.81
N ASP A 571 15.64 34.79 -4.52
CA ASP A 571 14.72 35.76 -3.95
C ASP A 571 15.28 36.29 -2.61
N PRO A 572 15.62 37.59 -2.51
CA PRO A 572 16.11 38.21 -1.27
C PRO A 572 15.10 38.16 -0.10
N LYS A 573 13.81 37.95 -0.38
CA LYS A 573 12.76 37.78 0.63
C LYS A 573 12.53 36.34 1.08
N SER A 574 13.26 35.39 0.51
CA SER A 574 13.15 33.98 0.87
C SER A 574 13.66 33.69 2.29
N THR A 575 13.27 32.53 2.80
CA THR A 575 13.77 31.99 4.07
C THR A 575 14.35 30.60 3.83
N VAL A 576 15.37 30.22 4.60
CA VAL A 576 16.00 28.88 4.49
C VAL A 576 16.18 28.27 5.87
N ILE A 577 16.01 26.95 5.96
CA ILE A 577 16.22 26.20 7.20
C ILE A 577 17.64 25.64 7.19
N VAL A 578 18.38 25.89 8.27
CA VAL A 578 19.77 25.48 8.45
C VAL A 578 19.93 24.76 9.80
N ALA A 579 20.87 23.83 9.87
CA ALA A 579 21.22 23.14 11.10
C ALA A 579 22.52 23.72 11.66
N ILE A 580 22.52 24.10 12.95
CA ILE A 580 23.70 24.59 13.67
C ILE A 580 23.78 23.80 14.97
N LYS A 581 24.86 23.05 15.18
CA LYS A 581 25.08 22.23 16.40
C LYS A 581 23.85 21.38 16.77
N ASP A 582 23.31 20.64 15.78
CA ASP A 582 22.15 19.75 15.90
C ASP A 582 20.81 20.43 16.25
N GLN A 583 20.74 21.76 16.11
CA GLN A 583 19.50 22.54 16.26
C GLN A 583 19.09 23.18 14.94
N SER A 584 17.77 23.26 14.71
CA SER A 584 17.19 23.78 13.47
C SER A 584 16.85 25.26 13.59
N TYR A 585 17.37 26.07 12.66
CA TYR A 585 17.13 27.51 12.59
C TYR A 585 16.51 27.88 11.25
N ARG A 586 15.50 28.76 11.27
CA ARG A 586 14.98 29.42 10.07
C ARG A 586 15.69 30.75 9.89
N VAL A 587 16.52 30.84 8.86
CA VAL A 587 17.20 32.05 8.41
C VAL A 587 16.23 32.87 7.56
N VAL A 588 15.98 34.10 7.97
CA VAL A 588 15.09 35.06 7.31
C VAL A 588 15.97 36.20 6.77
N MET A 589 16.42 36.06 5.52
CA MET A 589 17.39 36.98 4.93
C MET A 589 16.86 38.41 4.84
N ALA A 590 15.59 38.62 4.50
CA ALA A 590 14.97 39.95 4.44
C ALA A 590 14.94 40.69 5.79
N LYS A 591 15.02 39.97 6.91
CA LYS A 591 15.03 40.56 8.26
C LYS A 591 16.40 40.50 8.92
N ASN A 592 17.41 39.95 8.25
CA ASN A 592 18.74 39.70 8.82
C ASN A 592 18.65 39.01 10.20
N GLN A 593 17.79 38.00 10.31
CA GLN A 593 17.60 37.22 11.53
C GLN A 593 17.55 35.72 11.25
N GLN A 594 17.97 34.90 12.21
CA GLN A 594 17.68 33.48 12.28
C GLN A 594 16.82 33.18 13.51
N ILE A 595 15.91 32.23 13.40
CA ILE A 595 14.93 31.88 14.43
C ILE A 595 15.06 30.39 14.74
N ASN A 596 15.36 30.03 15.98
CA ASN A 596 15.37 28.64 16.41
C ASN A 596 13.95 28.06 16.31
N GLN A 597 13.77 26.93 15.64
CA GLN A 597 12.42 26.38 15.41
C GLN A 597 11.80 25.76 16.65
N THR A 598 12.62 25.33 17.61
CA THR A 598 12.19 24.70 18.85
C THR A 598 11.98 25.74 19.95
N THR A 599 12.95 26.62 20.18
CA THR A 599 12.90 27.59 21.28
C THR A 599 12.29 28.94 20.89
N ARG A 600 12.17 29.23 19.59
CA ARG A 600 11.76 30.54 19.02
C ARG A 600 12.74 31.68 19.32
N ASP A 601 13.93 31.39 19.83
CA ASP A 601 14.98 32.40 20.03
C ASP A 601 15.43 33.00 18.70
N ILE A 602 15.65 34.31 18.69
CA ILE A 602 16.04 35.07 17.52
C ILE A 602 17.49 35.52 17.67
N SER A 603 18.29 35.34 16.62
CA SER A 603 19.66 35.82 16.55
C SER A 603 19.92 36.59 15.26
N GLU A 604 20.81 37.57 15.31
CA GLU A 604 21.16 38.38 14.15
C GLU A 604 22.01 37.58 13.15
N ILE A 605 21.84 37.85 11.86
CA ILE A 605 22.70 37.35 10.79
C ILE A 605 23.20 38.53 9.94
N LYS A 606 24.33 38.38 9.27
CA LYS A 606 24.84 39.37 8.31
C LYS A 606 25.52 38.70 7.13
N LEU A 607 25.39 39.31 5.96
CA LEU A 607 26.15 38.95 4.76
C LEU A 607 27.36 39.87 4.64
N VAL A 608 28.55 39.30 4.56
CA VAL A 608 29.78 40.06 4.29
C VAL A 608 30.08 39.94 2.80
N THR A 609 29.87 41.04 2.05
CA THR A 609 30.00 41.06 0.59
C THR A 609 31.32 41.65 0.08
N ASN A 610 32.06 42.46 0.84
CA ASN A 610 33.42 42.91 0.49
C ASN A 610 34.16 43.54 1.68
N TRP A 611 35.50 43.58 1.58
CA TRP A 611 36.43 44.08 2.59
C TRP A 611 36.17 45.53 2.99
N SER A 612 35.96 45.73 4.29
CA SER A 612 36.44 46.92 5.00
C SER A 612 37.04 46.38 6.31
N CYS A 613 38.36 46.23 6.36
CA CYS A 613 39.04 46.21 7.65
C CYS A 613 38.89 47.61 8.29
N PRO A 614 39.11 47.76 9.61
CA PRO A 614 39.06 49.05 10.29
C PRO A 614 39.85 50.15 9.57
#